data_AF-A0A8X6FPS5-F1
#
_entry.id   AF-A0A8X6FPS5-F1
#
_cell.length_a   1.000
_cell.length_b   1.000
_cell.length_c   1.000
_cell.angle_alpha   90.00
_cell.angle_beta   90.00
_cell.angle_gamma   90.00
#
_symmetry.space_group_name_H-M   'P 1'
#
loop_
_entity.id
_entity.type
_entity.pdbx_description
1 polymer ?
#
loop_
_entity_poly.entity_id
_entity_poly.type
_entity_poly.pdbx_seq_one_letter_code
_entity_poly.pdbx_strand_id
1 'polypeptide(L)'
;MKKEDNEEARSNNESNCDKESEEDKDRPERIIDLDVEMLNDIALWPTTLTDLIIDYIIRKKPNNIGNETLKSVYKDRDQVYYRELSYDHFYRKKINGVKEERNWLIFSETSKAVYCYPCKLFSATSSKLLTGFQNWKIITATLSGHEISKEHISAMCTLYKRSSKFNRIDS
;
A
#
# COMPACT_ATOMS: atom_id res chain seq x y z
N MET A 1 74.47 -6.00 48.95
CA MET A 1 73.65 -6.85 49.83
C MET A 1 72.23 -6.30 49.82
N LYS A 2 71.33 -6.98 49.10
CA LYS A 2 69.86 -6.82 48.99
C LYS A 2 69.35 -5.52 48.34
N LYS A 3 68.33 -5.47 47.46
CA LYS A 3 67.51 -6.39 46.62
C LYS A 3 66.67 -5.43 45.73
N GLU A 4 66.72 -5.57 44.40
CA GLU A 4 65.62 -6.00 43.49
C GLU A 4 64.46 -4.98 43.29
N ASP A 5 64.50 -4.31 42.12
CA ASP A 5 63.51 -4.20 41.01
C ASP A 5 61.98 -4.17 41.25
N ASN A 6 61.30 -3.19 40.62
CA ASN A 6 60.29 -3.33 39.53
C ASN A 6 59.57 -1.97 39.28
N GLU A 7 59.59 -1.37 38.07
CA GLU A 7 58.58 -1.49 36.97
C GLU A 7 57.15 -1.08 37.39
N GLU A 8 56.34 -0.28 36.70
CA GLU A 8 56.35 0.27 35.34
C GLU A 8 55.29 1.40 35.26
N ALA A 9 55.36 2.16 34.17
CA ALA A 9 54.58 3.34 33.77
C ALA A 9 53.04 3.15 33.61
N ARG A 10 52.31 4.29 33.62
CA ARG A 10 51.25 4.74 32.67
C ARG A 10 50.47 5.91 33.29
N SER A 11 50.57 7.12 32.73
CA SER A 11 49.75 7.71 31.66
C SER A 11 48.34 8.14 32.08
N ASN A 12 48.17 9.47 32.07
CA ASN A 12 47.01 10.28 31.68
C ASN A 12 45.67 10.07 32.40
N ASN A 13 45.19 11.13 33.05
CA ASN A 13 43.75 11.38 33.13
C ASN A 13 43.45 12.88 33.21
N GLU A 14 42.27 13.21 32.69
CA GLU A 14 41.55 14.50 32.76
C GLU A 14 41.72 15.46 31.56
N SER A 15 40.99 15.15 30.49
CA SER A 15 40.34 16.19 29.68
C SER A 15 38.83 15.97 29.64
N ASN A 16 38.16 17.07 29.93
CA ASN A 16 36.77 17.32 30.25
C ASN A 16 35.74 16.78 29.25
N CYS A 17 34.56 16.47 29.79
CA CYS A 17 33.39 15.94 29.10
C CYS A 17 32.62 17.07 28.40
N ASP A 18 32.80 17.20 27.09
CA ASP A 18 31.87 17.93 26.23
C ASP A 18 30.77 16.97 25.78
N LYS A 19 29.57 17.16 26.34
CA LYS A 19 28.34 16.50 25.87
C LYS A 19 27.83 17.26 24.67
N GLU A 20 28.31 16.90 23.48
CA GLU A 20 27.58 17.21 22.25
C GLU A 20 26.39 16.25 22.16
N SER A 21 25.19 16.83 22.14
CA SER A 21 23.94 16.13 21.89
C SER A 21 24.00 15.46 20.52
N GLU A 22 23.98 14.14 20.50
CA GLU A 22 23.78 13.37 19.27
C GLU A 22 22.42 13.76 18.67
N GLU A 23 22.47 14.52 17.57
CA GLU A 23 21.32 14.72 16.71
C GLU A 23 20.94 13.38 16.08
N ASP A 24 19.78 12.90 16.49
CA ASP A 24 19.10 11.69 16.05
C ASP A 24 18.93 11.67 14.52
N LYS A 25 19.84 10.95 13.84
CA LYS A 25 19.90 10.81 12.38
C LYS A 25 18.88 9.83 11.80
N ASP A 26 17.95 9.31 12.61
CA ASP A 26 16.97 8.31 12.16
C ASP A 26 15.53 8.84 12.14
N ARG A 27 15.35 10.16 12.05
CA ARG A 27 14.02 10.70 11.80
C ARG A 27 13.65 10.43 10.35
N PRO A 28 12.66 9.57 10.04
CA PRO A 28 12.18 9.43 8.67
C PRO A 28 11.72 10.81 8.22
N GLU A 29 12.19 11.23 7.03
CA GLU A 29 11.69 12.40 6.33
C GLU A 29 10.17 12.38 6.44
N ARG A 30 9.67 13.31 7.25
CA ARG A 30 8.29 13.28 7.70
C ARG A 30 7.41 13.22 6.46
N ILE A 31 6.40 12.37 6.49
CA ILE A 31 5.21 12.48 5.65
C ILE A 31 4.50 13.77 6.12
N ILE A 32 5.07 14.95 5.81
CA ILE A 32 4.56 16.25 6.28
C ILE A 32 3.39 16.62 5.37
N ASP A 33 2.25 16.90 6.00
CA ASP A 33 1.00 17.45 5.45
C ASP A 33 0.04 16.51 4.69
N LEU A 34 0.34 15.23 4.52
CA LEU A 34 -0.66 14.26 4.03
C LEU A 34 -1.41 13.64 5.19
N ASP A 35 -2.73 13.85 5.20
CA ASP A 35 -3.63 13.13 6.09
C ASP A 35 -3.55 11.63 5.78
N VAL A 36 -2.84 10.91 6.66
CA VAL A 36 -2.61 9.46 6.55
C VAL A 36 -3.93 8.69 6.59
N GLU A 37 -4.99 9.26 7.20
CA GLU A 37 -6.31 8.65 7.20
C GLU A 37 -6.94 8.65 5.81
N MET A 38 -6.73 9.70 5.01
CA MET A 38 -7.20 9.74 3.62
C MET A 38 -6.58 8.62 2.77
N LEU A 39 -5.36 8.19 3.09
CA LEU A 39 -4.70 7.10 2.36
C LEU A 39 -5.31 5.71 2.67
N ASN A 40 -6.16 5.58 3.68
CA ASN A 40 -6.90 4.34 3.96
C ASN A 40 -7.96 4.04 2.91
N ASP A 41 -8.58 5.08 2.33
CA ASP A 41 -9.58 4.91 1.30
C ASP A 41 -8.97 5.22 -0.07
N ILE A 42 -8.93 4.20 -0.93
CA ILE A 42 -8.38 4.33 -2.28
C ILE A 42 -9.05 5.44 -3.10
N ALA A 43 -10.32 5.78 -2.86
CA ALA A 43 -10.98 6.85 -3.59
C ALA A 43 -10.47 8.24 -3.20
N LEU A 44 -9.90 8.39 -2.00
CA LEU A 44 -9.41 9.66 -1.45
C LEU A 44 -7.91 9.90 -1.71
N TRP A 45 -7.24 8.96 -2.37
CA TRP A 45 -5.83 9.13 -2.72
C TRP A 45 -5.61 10.37 -3.59
N PRO A 46 -4.53 11.13 -3.34
CA PRO A 46 -4.18 12.29 -4.16
C PRO A 46 -4.02 11.94 -5.64
N THR A 47 -4.34 12.89 -6.51
CA THR A 47 -4.15 12.74 -7.96
C THR A 47 -2.69 12.53 -8.33
N THR A 48 -1.77 13.14 -7.59
CA THR A 48 -0.32 13.00 -7.76
C THR A 48 0.25 12.20 -6.59
N LEU A 49 0.74 11.00 -6.87
CA LEU A 49 1.37 10.13 -5.89
C LEU A 49 2.89 10.21 -6.05
N THR A 50 3.57 10.71 -5.02
CA THR A 50 5.04 10.71 -4.97
C THR A 50 5.56 9.32 -4.62
N ASP A 51 6.84 9.05 -4.88
CA ASP A 51 7.43 7.74 -4.58
C ASP A 51 7.33 7.38 -3.09
N LEU A 52 7.45 8.35 -2.19
CA LEU A 52 7.28 8.13 -0.74
C LEU A 52 5.85 7.67 -0.39
N ILE A 53 4.83 8.29 -0.98
CA ILE A 53 3.41 7.91 -0.77
C ILE A 53 3.16 6.52 -1.36
N ILE A 54 3.67 6.26 -2.56
CA ILE A 54 3.54 4.95 -3.22
C ILE A 54 4.17 3.87 -2.33
N ASP A 55 5.37 4.10 -1.83
CA ASP A 55 6.06 3.15 -0.95
C ASP A 55 5.30 2.94 0.36
N TYR A 56 4.74 4.01 0.95
CA TYR A 56 3.87 3.92 2.12
C TYR A 56 2.64 3.03 1.86
N ILE A 57 1.91 3.27 0.76
CA ILE A 57 0.73 2.49 0.37
C ILE A 57 1.11 1.01 0.17
N ILE A 58 2.21 0.73 -0.51
CA ILE A 58 2.67 -0.65 -0.77
C ILE A 58 3.00 -1.37 0.54
N ARG A 59 3.70 -0.72 1.47
CA ARG A 59 4.02 -1.30 2.78
C ARG A 59 2.77 -1.57 3.61
N LYS A 60 1.80 -0.65 3.60
CA LYS A 60 0.53 -0.82 4.31
C LYS A 60 -0.31 -1.96 3.74
N LYS A 61 -0.18 -2.21 2.43
CA LYS A 61 -0.94 -3.18 1.63
C LYS A 61 -2.45 -2.93 1.76
N PRO A 62 -3.08 -2.21 0.81
CA PRO A 62 -4.53 -2.01 0.82
C PRO A 62 -5.25 -3.37 0.87
N ASN A 63 -6.20 -3.50 1.79
CA ASN A 63 -7.02 -4.70 1.92
C ASN A 63 -8.49 -4.30 1.95
N ASN A 64 -9.37 -5.17 1.49
CA ASN A 64 -10.81 -4.95 1.61
C ASN A 64 -11.23 -5.09 3.07
N ILE A 65 -11.88 -4.05 3.60
CA ILE A 65 -12.60 -4.13 4.86
C ILE A 65 -13.82 -5.04 4.58
N GLY A 66 -14.12 -5.98 5.48
CA GLY A 66 -14.99 -7.13 5.24
C GLY A 66 -16.42 -6.87 4.71
N ASN A 67 -17.15 -7.97 4.53
CA ASN A 67 -18.44 -8.09 3.83
C ASN A 67 -19.51 -7.02 4.17
N GLU A 68 -19.54 -6.50 5.39
CA GLU A 68 -20.57 -5.55 5.86
C GLU A 68 -20.58 -4.22 5.09
N THR A 69 -19.47 -3.87 4.43
CA THR A 69 -19.27 -2.58 3.73
C THR A 69 -19.67 -2.58 2.25
N LEU A 70 -19.98 -3.74 1.66
CA LEU A 70 -20.15 -3.89 0.20
C LEU A 70 -21.51 -3.45 -0.35
N LYS A 71 -22.13 -2.43 0.23
CA LYS A 71 -23.47 -1.95 -0.12
C LYS A 71 -23.42 -0.54 -0.69
N SER A 72 -24.29 -0.26 -1.65
CA SER A 72 -24.46 1.08 -2.18
C SER A 72 -25.90 1.37 -2.58
N VAL A 73 -26.20 2.66 -2.65
CA VAL A 73 -27.52 3.19 -2.96
C VAL A 73 -27.40 4.09 -4.17
N TYR A 74 -28.33 4.00 -5.11
CA TYR A 74 -28.43 4.94 -6.23
C TYR A 74 -29.88 5.36 -6.44
N LYS A 75 -30.07 6.54 -7.01
CA LYS A 75 -31.39 7.09 -7.34
C LYS A 75 -31.60 7.06 -8.84
N ASP A 76 -32.77 6.64 -9.28
CA ASP A 76 -33.22 6.74 -10.66
C ASP A 76 -34.72 7.05 -10.67
N ARG A 77 -35.13 8.10 -11.38
CA ARG A 77 -36.53 8.58 -11.48
C ARG A 77 -37.25 8.62 -10.12
N ASP A 78 -36.62 9.28 -9.14
CA ASP A 78 -37.10 9.43 -7.75
C ASP A 78 -37.26 8.13 -6.94
N GLN A 79 -36.88 6.98 -7.50
CA GLN A 79 -36.80 5.71 -6.78
C GLN A 79 -35.40 5.48 -6.24
N VAL A 80 -35.34 4.96 -5.02
CA VAL A 80 -34.09 4.57 -4.35
C VAL A 80 -33.87 3.08 -4.55
N TYR A 81 -32.74 2.73 -5.14
CA TYR A 81 -32.33 1.34 -5.37
C TYR A 81 -31.15 0.99 -4.49
N TYR A 82 -31.22 -0.20 -3.90
CA TYR A 82 -30.15 -0.79 -3.10
C TYR A 82 -29.45 -1.84 -3.93
N ARG A 83 -28.12 -1.85 -3.87
CA ARG A 83 -27.31 -2.90 -4.50
C ARG A 83 -26.20 -3.33 -3.55
N GLU A 84 -25.84 -4.60 -3.64
CA GLU A 84 -24.77 -5.20 -2.87
C GLU A 84 -23.76 -5.84 -3.83
N LEU A 85 -22.48 -5.65 -3.54
CA LEU A 85 -21.40 -6.30 -4.26
C LEU A 85 -21.08 -7.60 -3.54
N SER A 86 -21.36 -8.73 -4.20
CA SER A 86 -21.00 -10.04 -3.63
C SER A 86 -19.49 -10.14 -3.40
N TYR A 87 -19.12 -10.68 -2.24
CA TYR A 87 -17.74 -10.96 -1.87
C TYR A 87 -17.03 -11.91 -2.84
N ASP A 88 -17.78 -12.75 -3.57
CA ASP A 88 -17.22 -13.63 -4.60
C ASP A 88 -16.54 -12.87 -5.74
N HIS A 89 -16.89 -11.61 -5.99
CA HIS A 89 -16.21 -10.79 -6.98
C HIS A 89 -14.76 -10.45 -6.58
N PHE A 90 -14.37 -10.64 -5.33
CA PHE A 90 -12.97 -10.53 -4.89
C PHE A 90 -12.18 -11.82 -5.11
N TYR A 91 -12.77 -12.83 -5.75
CA TYR A 91 -12.10 -14.08 -6.07
C TYR A 91 -12.29 -14.49 -7.51
N ARG A 92 -11.22 -15.01 -8.11
CA ARG A 92 -11.30 -15.70 -9.39
C ARG A 92 -11.24 -17.21 -9.18
N LYS A 93 -11.97 -17.95 -10.01
CA LYS A 93 -11.89 -19.40 -10.06
C LYS A 93 -11.02 -19.79 -11.25
N LYS A 94 -9.91 -20.46 -10.99
CA LYS A 94 -9.03 -21.02 -12.03
C LYS A 94 -9.69 -22.26 -12.66
N ILE A 95 -9.20 -22.67 -13.83
CA ILE A 95 -9.67 -23.86 -14.56
C ILE A 95 -9.54 -25.12 -13.71
N ASN A 96 -8.49 -25.21 -12.88
CA ASN A 96 -8.28 -26.29 -11.93
C ASN A 96 -9.22 -26.25 -10.71
N GLY A 97 -10.20 -25.36 -10.69
CA GLY A 97 -11.18 -25.22 -9.61
C GLY A 97 -10.71 -24.41 -8.41
N VAL A 98 -9.42 -24.02 -8.33
CA VAL A 98 -8.87 -23.27 -7.21
C VAL A 98 -9.43 -21.85 -7.20
N LYS A 99 -9.95 -21.44 -6.03
CA LYS A 99 -10.39 -20.07 -5.74
C LYS A 99 -9.15 -19.26 -5.33
N GLU A 100 -8.87 -18.18 -6.04
CA GLU A 100 -7.74 -17.29 -5.78
C GLU A 100 -8.27 -15.87 -5.53
N GLU A 101 -7.74 -15.22 -4.50
CA GLU A 101 -8.12 -13.86 -4.14
C GLU A 101 -7.53 -12.82 -5.12
N ARG A 102 -8.37 -11.86 -5.50
CA ARG A 102 -7.99 -10.65 -6.23
C ARG A 102 -7.43 -9.62 -5.26
N ASN A 103 -6.23 -9.88 -4.75
CA ASN A 103 -5.52 -8.96 -3.85
C ASN A 103 -5.32 -7.54 -4.42
N TRP A 104 -5.49 -7.36 -5.73
CA TRP A 104 -5.39 -6.07 -6.42
C TRP A 104 -6.70 -5.26 -6.45
N LEU A 105 -7.84 -5.89 -6.15
CA LEU A 105 -9.17 -5.27 -6.22
C LEU A 105 -9.56 -4.72 -4.85
N ILE A 106 -9.75 -3.41 -4.75
CA ILE A 106 -10.04 -2.71 -3.49
C ILE A 106 -11.37 -1.97 -3.59
N PHE A 107 -12.25 -2.18 -2.63
CA PHE A 107 -13.48 -1.42 -2.47
C PHE A 107 -13.23 -0.12 -1.69
N SER A 108 -13.84 0.97 -2.15
CA SER A 108 -13.92 2.23 -1.42
C SER A 108 -15.30 2.37 -0.80
N GLU A 109 -15.34 2.56 0.51
CA GLU A 109 -16.57 2.89 1.22
C GLU A 109 -17.04 4.32 0.88
N THR A 110 -16.11 5.25 0.69
CA THR A 110 -16.43 6.64 0.36
C THR A 110 -17.08 6.78 -1.01
N SER A 111 -16.50 6.17 -2.05
CA SER A 111 -17.03 6.29 -3.41
C SER A 111 -17.99 5.17 -3.79
N LYS A 112 -18.15 4.15 -2.94
CA LYS A 112 -19.00 2.98 -3.21
C LYS A 112 -18.65 2.31 -4.54
N ALA A 113 -17.35 2.24 -4.83
CA ALA A 113 -16.80 1.74 -6.08
C ALA A 113 -15.61 0.82 -5.83
N VAL A 114 -15.30 -0.05 -6.80
CA VAL A 114 -14.09 -0.87 -6.75
C VAL A 114 -12.99 -0.29 -7.64
N TYR A 115 -11.75 -0.50 -7.20
CA TYR A 115 -10.55 0.02 -7.82
C TYR A 115 -9.52 -1.08 -7.99
N CYS A 116 -8.69 -0.96 -9.02
CA CYS A 116 -7.48 -1.74 -9.15
C CYS A 116 -6.33 -0.92 -8.60
N TYR A 117 -5.89 -1.20 -7.37
CA TYR A 117 -4.87 -0.38 -6.72
C TYR A 117 -3.51 -0.36 -7.45
N PRO A 118 -2.99 -1.47 -8.02
CA PRO A 118 -1.74 -1.44 -8.77
C PRO A 118 -1.86 -0.54 -10.00
N CYS A 119 -2.98 -0.63 -10.72
CA CYS A 119 -3.25 0.25 -11.85
C CYS A 119 -3.38 1.71 -11.43
N LYS A 120 -3.99 1.98 -10.27
CA LYS A 120 -4.08 3.35 -9.76
C LYS A 120 -2.71 3.94 -9.41
N LEU A 121 -1.76 3.11 -8.97
CA LEU A 121 -0.38 3.53 -8.68
C LEU A 121 0.46 3.73 -9.96
N PHE A 122 0.29 2.88 -10.98
CA PHE A 122 1.29 2.74 -12.05
C PHE A 122 0.76 2.81 -13.49
N SER A 123 -0.55 2.79 -13.71
CA SER A 123 -1.09 2.82 -15.06
C SER A 123 -1.03 4.23 -15.64
N ALA A 124 -0.43 4.38 -16.82
CA ALA A 124 -0.50 5.62 -17.59
C ALA A 124 -1.86 5.78 -18.31
N THR A 125 -2.55 4.68 -18.56
CA THR A 125 -3.83 4.67 -19.28
C THR A 125 -4.99 4.72 -18.29
N SER A 126 -5.96 5.60 -18.55
CA SER A 126 -7.18 5.68 -17.76
C SER A 126 -8.04 4.43 -17.98
N SER A 127 -8.60 3.90 -16.89
CA SER A 127 -9.58 2.81 -16.93
C SER A 127 -10.64 3.05 -15.87
N LYS A 128 -11.82 2.43 -16.02
CA LYS A 128 -12.90 2.58 -15.02
C LYS A 128 -12.49 2.05 -13.64
N LEU A 129 -11.58 1.07 -13.57
CA LEU A 129 -11.03 0.55 -12.31
C LEU A 129 -9.95 1.47 -11.71
N LEU A 130 -9.46 2.46 -12.44
CA LEU A 130 -8.57 3.50 -11.91
C LEU A 130 -9.37 4.63 -11.25
N THR A 131 -10.47 5.05 -11.89
CA THR A 131 -11.33 6.15 -11.43
C THR A 131 -12.45 5.69 -10.48
N GLY A 132 -12.77 4.41 -10.45
CA GLY A 132 -13.76 3.80 -9.57
C GLY A 132 -14.89 3.17 -10.38
N PHE A 133 -15.06 1.87 -10.21
CA PHE A 133 -16.08 1.10 -10.93
C PHE A 133 -17.29 0.78 -10.04
N GLN A 134 -18.45 1.30 -10.44
CA GLN A 134 -19.71 1.20 -9.69
C GLN A 134 -20.77 0.30 -10.35
N ASN A 135 -20.64 -0.02 -11.65
CA ASN A 135 -21.66 -0.80 -12.37
C ASN A 135 -21.52 -2.30 -12.10
N TRP A 136 -21.96 -2.72 -10.91
CA TRP A 136 -21.75 -4.10 -10.44
C TRP A 136 -22.50 -5.16 -11.26
N LYS A 137 -23.49 -4.76 -12.07
CA LYS A 137 -24.20 -5.68 -12.97
C LYS A 137 -23.27 -6.32 -14.02
N ILE A 138 -22.21 -5.64 -14.41
CA ILE A 138 -21.25 -6.11 -15.44
C ILE A 138 -19.85 -6.35 -14.87
N ILE A 139 -19.71 -6.42 -13.54
CA ILE A 139 -18.41 -6.47 -12.88
C ILE A 139 -17.62 -7.71 -13.27
N THR A 140 -18.25 -8.89 -13.36
CA THR A 140 -17.57 -10.15 -13.70
C THR A 140 -16.86 -10.05 -15.05
N ALA A 141 -17.55 -9.58 -16.09
CA ALA A 141 -16.96 -9.38 -17.41
C ALA A 141 -15.85 -8.31 -17.37
N THR A 142 -16.06 -7.24 -16.61
CA THR A 142 -15.09 -6.16 -16.44
C THR A 142 -13.80 -6.63 -15.78
N LEU A 143 -13.90 -7.41 -14.69
CA LEU A 143 -12.74 -7.94 -13.98
C LEU A 143 -11.98 -8.96 -14.83
N SER A 144 -12.68 -9.90 -15.47
CA SER A 144 -12.04 -10.91 -16.32
C SER A 144 -11.28 -10.28 -17.50
N GLY A 145 -11.85 -9.27 -18.15
CA GLY A 145 -11.15 -8.55 -19.23
C GLY A 145 -9.98 -7.69 -18.71
N HIS A 146 -10.11 -7.12 -17.52
CA HIS A 146 -9.06 -6.33 -16.90
C HIS A 146 -7.85 -7.18 -16.49
N GLU A 147 -8.06 -8.37 -15.91
CA GLU A 147 -6.99 -9.26 -15.45
C GLU A 147 -6.00 -9.65 -16.55
N ILE A 148 -6.45 -9.69 -17.81
CA ILE A 148 -5.64 -10.08 -18.97
C ILE A 148 -5.11 -8.87 -19.76
N SER A 149 -5.42 -7.65 -19.33
CA SER A 149 -4.99 -6.43 -20.01
C SER A 149 -3.48 -6.19 -19.80
N LYS A 150 -2.81 -5.65 -20.81
CA LYS A 150 -1.37 -5.36 -20.75
C LYS A 150 -1.06 -4.34 -19.66
N GLU A 151 -1.94 -3.37 -19.46
CA GLU A 151 -1.83 -2.31 -18.47
C GLU A 151 -1.88 -2.89 -17.06
N HIS A 152 -2.84 -3.79 -16.79
CA HIS A 152 -2.93 -4.49 -15.51
C HIS A 152 -1.70 -5.36 -15.24
N ILE A 153 -1.31 -6.19 -16.21
CA ILE A 153 -0.14 -7.08 -16.09
C ILE A 153 1.13 -6.28 -15.82
N SER A 154 1.33 -5.17 -16.54
CA SER A 154 2.47 -4.26 -16.35
C SER A 154 2.46 -3.62 -14.96
N ALA A 155 1.31 -3.10 -14.52
CA ALA A 155 1.16 -2.50 -13.20
C ALA A 155 1.43 -3.50 -12.07
N MET A 156 0.93 -4.74 -12.20
CA MET A 156 1.21 -5.84 -11.28
C MET A 156 2.70 -6.21 -11.25
N CYS A 157 3.38 -6.26 -12.41
CA CYS A 157 4.81 -6.50 -12.47
C CYS A 157 5.61 -5.39 -11.76
N THR A 158 5.23 -4.13 -11.98
CA THR A 158 5.87 -2.97 -11.32
C THR A 158 5.66 -3.00 -9.82
N LEU A 159 4.44 -3.28 -9.37
CA LEU A 159 4.12 -3.48 -7.97
C LEU A 159 5.02 -4.57 -7.36
N TYR A 160 5.04 -5.77 -7.94
CA TYR A 160 5.86 -6.88 -7.42
C TYR A 160 7.35 -6.52 -7.31
N LYS A 161 7.91 -5.89 -8.35
CA LYS A 161 9.31 -5.43 -8.36
C LYS A 161 9.55 -4.41 -7.23
N ARG A 162 8.66 -3.44 -7.07
CA ARG A 162 8.77 -2.40 -6.03
C ARG A 162 8.61 -2.99 -4.63
N SER A 163 7.65 -3.88 -4.43
CA SER A 163 7.43 -4.60 -3.16
C SER A 163 8.59 -5.50 -2.77
N SER A 164 9.27 -6.13 -3.74
CA SER A 164 10.43 -7.01 -3.47
C SER A 164 11.61 -6.28 -2.84
N LYS A 165 11.72 -4.95 -2.99
CA LYS A 165 12.74 -4.13 -2.33
C LYS A 165 12.54 -4.08 -0.81
N PHE A 166 11.30 -4.20 -0.33
CA PHE A 166 10.99 -4.20 1.10
C PHE A 166 11.17 -5.58 1.75
N ASN A 167 11.00 -6.66 0.97
CA ASN A 167 11.20 -8.03 1.47
C ASN A 167 12.69 -8.45 1.50
N ARG A 168 13.63 -7.55 1.19
CA ARG A 168 15.08 -7.81 1.07
C ARG A 168 15.91 -7.22 2.23
N ILE A 169 15.25 -6.70 3.25
CA ILE A 169 15.82 -6.19 4.50
C ILE A 169 15.30 -7.20 5.54
N ASP A 170 16.03 -8.20 6.05
CA ASP A 170 17.32 -8.18 6.75
C ASP A 170 18.21 -9.42 6.47
N SER A 171 19.53 -9.22 6.39
CA SER A 171 20.61 -10.18 6.72
C SER A 171 21.76 -9.40 7.35
#